data_AF-W8S5B7-F1
#
_entry.id   AF-W8S5B7-F1
#
_cell.length_a   1.000
_cell.length_b   1.000
_cell.length_c   1.000
_cell.angle_alpha   90.00
_cell.angle_beta   90.00
_cell.angle_gamma   90.00
#
_symmetry.space_group_name_H-M   'P 1'
#
loop_
_entity.id
_entity.type
_entity.pdbx_description
1 polymer ?
#
loop_
_entity_poly.entity_id
_entity_poly.type
_entity_poly.pdbx_seq_one_letter_code
_entity_poly.pdbx_strand_id
1 'polypeptide(L)'
;MTGIFAVPRALIYWKREYARIGEFGPTGDLTIRIYRFSLGLGVIAILSGIYLFWWWGWPVWAWVKLGLVTALAAHYGWTGKLVLRARKGQFDESDFYLRVFNEISVLAVIVVLYLVVFKPF
;
A
#
# COMPACT_ATOMS: atom_id res chain seq x y z
N MET A 1 8.87 -5.24 3.41
CA MET A 1 8.49 -4.04 2.63
C MET A 1 8.06 -4.37 1.19
N THR A 2 7.34 -5.47 0.95
CA THR A 2 6.87 -5.88 -0.40
C THR A 2 5.35 -5.86 -0.55
N GLY A 3 4.57 -5.75 0.53
CA GLY A 3 3.12 -5.90 0.45
C GLY A 3 2.34 -4.73 -0.14
N ILE A 4 2.87 -3.49 -0.10
CA ILE A 4 2.30 -2.37 -0.88
C ILE A 4 2.31 -2.70 -2.37
N PHE A 5 3.36 -3.37 -2.85
CA PHE A 5 3.52 -3.71 -4.25
C PHE A 5 2.89 -5.04 -4.66
N ALA A 6 2.85 -5.99 -3.72
CA ALA A 6 2.37 -7.34 -4.00
C ALA A 6 0.85 -7.41 -4.07
N VAL A 7 0.11 -6.63 -3.27
CA VAL A 7 -1.35 -6.78 -3.14
C VAL A 7 -2.12 -6.40 -4.42
N PRO A 8 -1.85 -5.28 -5.13
CA PRO A 8 -2.54 -4.95 -6.37
C PRO A 8 -2.31 -5.99 -7.47
N ARG A 9 -1.09 -6.56 -7.54
CA ARG A 9 -0.77 -7.64 -8.49
C ARG A 9 -1.42 -8.95 -8.08
N ALA A 10 -1.43 -9.28 -6.80
CA ALA A 10 -2.11 -10.46 -6.26
C ALA A 10 -3.62 -10.42 -6.52
N LEU A 11 -4.23 -9.23 -6.51
CA LEU A 11 -5.62 -9.01 -6.93
C LEU A 11 -5.89 -9.43 -8.39
N ILE A 12 -4.95 -9.20 -9.31
CA ILE A 12 -5.07 -9.66 -10.71
C ILE A 12 -5.09 -11.19 -10.77
N TYR A 13 -4.19 -11.85 -10.04
CA TYR A 13 -4.15 -13.33 -9.99
C TYR A 13 -5.39 -13.91 -9.34
N TRP A 14 -5.85 -13.29 -8.25
CA TRP A 14 -7.09 -13.69 -7.58
C TRP A 14 -8.31 -13.50 -8.48
N LYS A 15 -8.39 -12.41 -9.26
CA LYS A 15 -9.45 -12.21 -10.28
C LYS A 15 -9.47 -13.35 -11.30
N ARG A 16 -8.31 -13.76 -11.82
CA ARG A 16 -8.19 -14.87 -12.79
C ARG A 16 -8.56 -16.21 -12.17
N GLU A 17 -8.15 -16.45 -10.93
CA GLU A 17 -8.54 -17.64 -10.19
C GLU A 17 -10.05 -17.67 -9.98
N TYR A 18 -10.64 -16.60 -9.44
CA TYR A 18 -12.09 -16.50 -9.21
C TYR A 18 -12.90 -16.70 -10.49
N ALA A 19 -12.44 -16.16 -11.64
CA ALA A 19 -13.09 -16.41 -12.93
C ALA A 19 -13.04 -17.89 -13.39
N ARG A 20 -12.07 -18.67 -12.88
CA ARG A 20 -11.88 -20.09 -13.22
C ARG A 20 -12.65 -21.02 -12.28
N ILE A 21 -12.59 -20.76 -10.98
CA ILE A 21 -13.18 -21.63 -9.94
C ILE A 21 -14.55 -21.16 -9.44
N GLY A 22 -14.93 -19.90 -9.69
CA GLY A 22 -16.19 -19.30 -9.22
C GLY A 22 -16.27 -19.08 -7.70
N GLU A 23 -15.25 -19.47 -6.96
CA GLU A 23 -15.24 -19.48 -5.49
C GLU A 23 -14.00 -18.78 -4.92
N PHE A 24 -14.03 -18.55 -3.60
CA PHE A 24 -12.92 -17.97 -2.88
C PHE A 24 -11.76 -18.97 -2.77
N GLY A 25 -10.74 -18.80 -3.62
CA GLY A 25 -9.56 -19.65 -3.67
C GLY A 25 -8.41 -19.25 -2.74
N PRO A 26 -7.35 -20.08 -2.67
CA PRO A 26 -6.15 -19.84 -1.87
C PRO A 26 -5.42 -18.53 -2.20
N THR A 27 -5.48 -18.01 -3.44
CA THR A 27 -4.86 -16.71 -3.77
C THR A 27 -5.56 -15.56 -3.06
N GLY A 28 -6.87 -15.65 -2.87
CA GLY A 28 -7.63 -14.67 -2.10
C GLY A 28 -7.22 -14.63 -0.63
N ASP A 29 -7.05 -15.80 -0.01
CA ASP A 29 -6.62 -15.89 1.39
C ASP A 29 -5.20 -15.31 1.59
N LEU A 30 -4.27 -15.70 0.70
CA LEU A 30 -2.91 -15.17 0.71
C LEU A 30 -2.90 -13.64 0.54
N THR A 31 -3.70 -13.11 -0.39
CA THR A 31 -3.78 -11.66 -0.64
C THR A 31 -4.23 -10.89 0.60
N ILE A 32 -5.25 -11.39 1.30
CA ILE A 32 -5.76 -10.77 2.52
C ILE A 32 -4.73 -10.86 3.65
N ARG A 33 -4.04 -12.01 3.78
CA ARG A 33 -3.03 -12.20 4.82
C ARG A 33 -1.84 -11.26 4.61
N ILE A 34 -1.36 -11.13 3.37
CA ILE A 34 -0.30 -10.18 3.00
C ILE A 34 -0.75 -8.74 3.26
N TYR A 35 -1.99 -8.40 2.91
CA TYR A 35 -2.56 -7.08 3.16
C TYR A 35 -2.58 -6.75 4.67
N ARG A 36 -3.13 -7.65 5.50
CA ARG A 36 -3.18 -7.44 6.96
C ARG A 36 -1.80 -7.36 7.60
N PHE A 37 -0.88 -8.23 7.18
CA PHE A 37 0.49 -8.22 7.67
C PHE A 37 1.21 -6.91 7.34
N SER A 38 1.06 -6.45 6.10
CA SER A 38 1.71 -5.22 5.64
C SER A 38 1.07 -3.97 6.22
N LEU A 39 -0.24 -3.99 6.47
CA LEU A 39 -0.94 -2.93 7.22
C LEU A 39 -0.38 -2.82 8.64
N GLY A 40 -0.20 -3.95 9.34
CA GLY A 40 0.40 -3.97 10.68
C GLY A 40 1.80 -3.37 10.70
N LEU A 41 2.66 -3.79 9.76
CA LEU A 41 4.01 -3.20 9.63
C LEU A 41 3.96 -1.71 9.27
N GLY A 42 3.02 -1.28 8.43
CA GLY A 42 2.83 0.12 8.07
C GLY A 42 2.47 0.99 9.26
N VAL A 43 1.58 0.52 10.14
CA VAL A 43 1.23 1.22 11.39
C VAL A 43 2.46 1.38 12.29
N ILE A 44 3.24 0.32 12.48
CA ILE A 44 4.48 0.36 13.27
C ILE A 44 5.47 1.37 12.66
N ALA A 45 5.61 1.38 11.34
CA ALA A 45 6.49 2.32 10.63
C ALA A 45 6.05 3.79 10.80
N ILE A 46 4.75 4.06 10.78
CA ILE A 46 4.21 5.40 11.00
C ILE A 46 4.43 5.85 12.45
N LEU A 47 4.09 5.01 13.43
CA LEU A 47 4.24 5.33 14.85
C LEU A 47 5.71 5.58 15.23
N SER A 48 6.61 4.72 14.76
CA SER A 48 8.05 4.90 14.98
C SER A 48 8.60 6.14 14.27
N GLY A 49 8.11 6.47 13.08
CA GLY A 49 8.45 7.71 12.38
C GLY A 49 8.01 8.96 13.14
N ILE A 50 6.77 8.98 13.66
CA ILE A 50 6.24 10.09 14.47
C ILE A 50 7.05 10.26 15.76
N TYR A 51 7.36 9.15 16.44
CA TYR A 51 8.18 9.16 17.64
C TYR A 51 9.58 9.74 17.38
N LEU A 52 10.19 9.41 16.24
CA LEU A 52 11.48 9.96 15.84
C LEU A 52 11.42 11.47 15.57
N PHE A 53 10.34 11.95 14.92
CA PHE A 53 10.15 13.39 14.67
C PHE A 53 9.93 14.19 15.94
N TRP A 54 9.27 13.59 16.94
CA TRP A 54 9.13 14.20 18.26
C TRP A 54 10.50 14.47 18.90
N TRP A 55 11.44 13.52 18.77
CA TRP A 55 12.80 13.68 19.30
C TRP A 55 13.64 14.71 18.53
N TRP A 56 13.40 14.88 17.23
CA TRP A 56 14.10 15.86 16.38
C TRP A 56 13.48 17.27 16.37
N GLY A 57 12.38 17.50 17.09
CA GLY A 57 11.75 18.84 17.16
C GLY A 57 11.06 19.29 15.87
N TRP A 58 10.53 18.36 15.08
CA TRP A 58 9.71 18.64 13.89
C TRP A 58 10.33 19.58 12.84
N PRO A 59 11.49 19.22 12.25
CA PRO A 59 12.09 20.00 11.16
C PRO A 59 11.16 20.05 9.93
N VAL A 60 11.30 21.05 9.07
CA VAL A 60 10.39 21.29 7.92
C VAL A 60 10.29 20.06 7.01
N TRP A 61 11.40 19.37 6.74
CA TRP A 61 11.39 18.14 5.93
C TRP A 61 10.56 17.00 6.56
N ALA A 62 10.38 16.98 7.89
CA ALA A 62 9.55 15.99 8.57
C ALA A 62 8.07 16.18 8.24
N TRP A 63 7.59 17.42 8.16
CA TRP A 63 6.22 17.73 7.74
C TRP A 63 5.95 17.30 6.30
N VAL A 64 6.89 17.58 5.38
CA VAL A 64 6.80 17.16 3.98
C VAL A 64 6.76 15.63 3.88
N LYS A 65 7.65 14.94 4.61
CA LYS A 65 7.66 13.48 4.66
C LYS A 65 6.37 12.90 5.26
N LEU A 66 5.82 13.52 6.31
CA LEU A 66 4.58 13.08 6.94
C LEU A 66 3.37 13.24 6.00
N GLY A 67 3.34 14.31 5.20
CA GLY A 67 2.36 14.48 4.14
C GLY A 67 2.38 13.33 3.13
N LEU A 68 3.57 12.94 2.65
CA LEU A 68 3.74 11.83 1.72
C LEU A 68 3.38 10.47 2.33
N VAL A 69 3.78 10.22 3.58
CA VAL A 69 3.42 9.00 4.30
C VAL A 69 1.90 8.92 4.49
N THR A 70 1.24 10.03 4.78
CA THR A 70 -0.23 10.11 4.86
C THR A 70 -0.88 9.81 3.51
N ALA A 71 -0.36 10.37 2.42
CA ALA A 71 -0.85 10.08 1.07
C ALA A 71 -0.69 8.59 0.70
N LEU A 72 0.46 7.99 1.04
CA LEU A 72 0.70 6.55 0.87
C LEU A 72 -0.24 5.71 1.74
N ALA A 73 -0.50 6.11 2.99
CA ALA A 73 -1.43 5.42 3.87
C ALA A 73 -2.88 5.48 3.34
N ALA A 74 -3.32 6.63 2.84
CA ALA A 74 -4.62 6.79 2.20
C ALA A 74 -4.75 5.92 0.94
N HIS A 75 -3.70 5.91 0.10
CA HIS A 75 -3.61 5.03 -1.07
C HIS A 75 -3.68 3.55 -0.67
N TYR A 76 -2.97 3.14 0.37
CA TYR A 76 -3.02 1.78 0.88
C TYR A 76 -4.41 1.40 1.44
N GLY A 77 -5.09 2.33 2.11
CA GLY A 77 -6.47 2.17 2.53
C GLY A 77 -7.43 1.94 1.35
N TRP A 78 -7.17 2.60 0.20
CA TRP A 78 -7.93 2.37 -1.03
C TRP A 78 -7.73 0.94 -1.55
N THR A 79 -6.52 0.38 -1.46
CA THR A 79 -6.27 -1.06 -1.74
C THR A 79 -7.13 -1.95 -0.86
N GLY A 80 -7.32 -1.59 0.42
CA GLY A 80 -8.23 -2.31 1.32
C GLY A 80 -9.67 -2.35 0.82
N LYS A 81 -10.16 -1.23 0.25
CA LYS A 81 -11.50 -1.17 -0.37
C LYS A 81 -11.60 -2.10 -1.58
N LEU A 82 -10.55 -2.19 -2.39
CA LEU A 82 -10.47 -3.13 -3.52
C LEU A 82 -10.47 -4.59 -3.05
N VAL A 83 -9.71 -4.93 -2.01
CA VAL A 83 -9.68 -6.28 -1.42
C VAL A 83 -11.05 -6.64 -0.83
N LEU A 84 -11.74 -5.70 -0.18
CA LEU A 84 -13.08 -5.94 0.36
C LEU A 84 -14.13 -6.18 -0.75
N ARG A 85 -14.03 -5.47 -1.87
CA ARG A 85 -14.87 -5.70 -3.06
C ARG A 85 -14.58 -7.05 -3.71
N ALA A 86 -13.29 -7.39 -3.86
CA ALA A 86 -12.87 -8.68 -4.38
C ALA A 86 -13.36 -9.85 -3.51
N ARG A 87 -13.43 -9.68 -2.18
CA ARG A 87 -14.06 -10.67 -1.28
C ARG A 87 -15.55 -10.91 -1.57
N LYS A 88 -16.25 -9.92 -2.12
CA LYS A 88 -17.65 -10.03 -2.54
C LYS A 88 -17.79 -10.57 -3.98
N GLY A 89 -16.70 -11.00 -4.62
CA GLY A 89 -16.68 -11.46 -6.01
C GLY A 89 -16.77 -10.33 -7.04
N GLN A 90 -16.65 -9.06 -6.61
CA GLN A 90 -16.73 -7.89 -7.49
C GLN A 90 -15.32 -7.46 -7.91
N PHE A 91 -15.03 -7.62 -9.21
CA PHE A 91 -13.73 -7.30 -9.81
C PHE A 91 -13.88 -6.28 -10.95
N ASP A 92 -14.39 -5.10 -10.62
CA ASP A 92 -14.70 -4.03 -11.60
C ASP A 92 -13.45 -3.36 -12.20
N GLU A 93 -12.31 -3.45 -11.51
CA GLU A 93 -11.09 -2.78 -11.95
C GLU A 93 -10.38 -3.54 -13.08
N SER A 94 -9.82 -2.76 -14.01
CA SER A 94 -9.01 -3.30 -15.12
C SER A 94 -7.61 -3.70 -14.65
N ASP A 95 -7.01 -4.68 -15.32
CA ASP A 95 -5.61 -5.08 -15.10
C ASP A 95 -4.64 -3.91 -15.28
N PHE A 96 -4.98 -2.94 -16.14
CA PHE A 96 -4.19 -1.73 -16.35
C PHE A 96 -4.29 -0.78 -15.15
N TYR A 97 -5.49 -0.54 -14.63
CA TYR A 97 -5.71 0.27 -13.43
C TYR A 97 -4.89 -0.24 -12.25
N LEU A 98 -4.93 -1.55 -11.98
CA LEU A 98 -4.18 -2.16 -10.86
C LEU A 98 -2.65 -2.06 -11.03
N ARG A 99 -2.14 -2.02 -12.27
CA ARG A 99 -0.71 -1.78 -12.54
C ARG A 99 -0.31 -0.33 -12.32
N VAL A 100 -1.07 0.61 -12.88
CA VAL A 100 -0.82 2.05 -12.70
C VAL A 100 -0.89 2.43 -11.22
N PHE A 101 -1.88 1.89 -10.51
CA PHE A 101 -2.03 2.09 -9.07
C PHE A 101 -0.77 1.65 -8.30
N ASN A 102 -0.21 0.49 -8.66
CA ASN A 102 1.05 0.02 -8.09
C ASN A 102 2.25 0.92 -8.46
N GLU A 103 2.33 1.41 -9.70
CA GLU A 103 3.42 2.30 -10.14
C GLU A 103 3.42 3.64 -9.39
N ILE A 104 2.25 4.20 -9.10
CA ILE A 104 2.11 5.42 -8.28
C ILE A 104 2.70 5.20 -6.88
N SER A 105 2.47 4.04 -6.27
CA SER A 105 3.10 3.68 -5.00
C SER A 105 4.63 3.64 -5.08
N VAL A 106 5.19 3.14 -6.19
CA VAL A 106 6.65 3.09 -6.39
C VAL A 106 7.22 4.50 -6.48
N LEU A 107 6.58 5.37 -7.28
CA LEU A 107 6.99 6.77 -7.43
C LEU A 107 6.97 7.51 -6.08
N ALA A 108 5.91 7.32 -5.29
CA ALA A 108 5.80 7.92 -3.96
C ALA A 108 6.94 7.46 -3.03
N VAL A 109 7.31 6.17 -3.06
CA VAL A 109 8.44 5.66 -2.27
C VAL A 109 9.76 6.27 -2.72
N ILE A 110 9.98 6.46 -4.03
CA ILE A 110 11.18 7.12 -4.56
C ILE A 110 11.29 8.56 -4.03
N VAL A 111 10.19 9.31 -4.05
CA VAL A 111 10.15 10.68 -3.51
C VAL A 111 10.43 10.70 -2.01
N VAL A 112 9.88 9.75 -1.24
CA VAL A 112 10.16 9.63 0.19
C VAL A 112 11.65 9.33 0.45
N LEU A 113 12.26 8.44 -0.33
CA LEU A 113 13.70 8.14 -0.22
C LEU A 113 14.55 9.36 -0.55
N TYR A 114 14.21 10.10 -1.61
CA TYR A 114 14.87 11.35 -1.97
C TYR A 114 14.85 12.35 -0.80
N LEU A 115 13.69 12.56 -0.18
CA LEU A 115 13.58 13.48 0.96
C LEU A 115 14.40 13.04 2.18
N VAL A 116 14.50 11.73 2.44
CA VAL A 116 15.29 11.21 3.58
C VAL A 116 16.79 11.31 3.34
N VAL A 117 17.23 11.11 2.10
CA VAL A 117 18.66 11.14 1.75
C VAL A 117 19.15 12.58 1.64
N PHE A 118 18.46 13.40 0.86
CA PHE A 118 18.92 14.74 0.55
C PHE A 118 18.53 15.77 1.62
N LYS A 119 17.48 15.50 2.42
CA LYS A 119 16.94 16.41 3.44
C LYS A 119 17.01 17.88 2.98
N PRO A 120 16.29 18.26 1.92
CA PRO A 120 16.59 19.49 1.20
C PRO A 120 16.30 20.79 1.97
N PHE A 121 15.94 20.71 3.26
CA PHE A 121 15.49 21.80 4.12
C PHE A 121 15.80 21.44 5.59
#